data_AF-G9L291-F1
#
_entry.id   AF-G9L291-F1
#
_cell.length_a   1.000
_cell.length_b   1.000
_cell.length_c   1.000
_cell.angle_alpha   90.00
_cell.angle_beta   90.00
_cell.angle_gamma   90.00
#
_symmetry.space_group_name_H-M   'P 1'
#
loop_
_entity.id
_entity.type
_entity.pdbx_description
1 polymer ?
#
loop_
_entity_poly.entity_id
_entity_poly.type
_entity_poly.pdbx_seq_one_letter_code
_entity_poly.pdbx_strand_id
1 'polypeptide(L)' 'KILEVDLKNGYGFVEFDDLRDADDAVYELNGKDLCGERVIVEHARGPRRDGSYGSGRSGYGYRRSGR' A
#
# COMPACT_ATOMS: atom_id res chain seq x y z
N LYS A 1 -3.40 -4.19 -14.38
CA LYS A 1 -2.16 -3.61 -14.95
C LYS A 1 -1.19 -3.28 -13.82
N ILE A 2 0.12 -3.46 -13.99
CA ILE A 2 1.11 -3.19 -12.93
C ILE A 2 1.53 -1.72 -12.98
N LEU A 3 1.54 -1.06 -11.82
CA LEU A 3 1.98 0.32 -11.63
C LEU A 3 3.46 0.39 -11.27
N GLU A 4 3.88 -0.37 -10.26
CA GLU A 4 5.25 -0.34 -9.73
C GLU A 4 5.68 -1.73 -9.26
N VAL A 5 6.97 -2.02 -9.40
CA VAL A 5 7.60 -3.23 -8.87
C VAL A 5 8.87 -2.84 -8.15
N ASP A 6 8.94 -3.12 -6.86
CA ASP A 6 10.13 -2.93 -6.02
C ASP A 6 10.60 -4.30 -5.53
N LEU A 7 11.80 -4.70 -5.94
CA LEU A 7 12.40 -5.98 -5.54
C LEU A 7 13.46 -5.74 -4.49
N LYS A 8 13.38 -6.46 -3.38
CA LYS A 8 14.35 -6.47 -2.29
C LYS A 8 14.96 -7.86 -2.15
N ASN A 9 16.03 -7.96 -1.35
CA ASN A 9 16.63 -9.25 -1.06
C ASN A 9 15.69 -10.07 -0.17
N GLY A 10 15.04 -11.08 -0.76
CA GLY A 10 14.16 -12.03 -0.07
C GLY A 10 12.66 -11.68 -0.09
N TYR A 11 12.25 -10.54 -0.66
CA TYR A 11 10.84 -10.18 -0.86
C TYR A 11 10.70 -9.09 -1.93
N GLY A 12 9.48 -8.86 -2.42
CA GLY A 12 9.19 -7.78 -3.36
C GLY A 12 7.79 -7.22 -3.15
N PHE A 13 7.58 -6.00 -3.62
CA PHE A 13 6.28 -5.34 -3.64
C PHE A 13 5.86 -5.10 -5.08
N VAL A 14 4.59 -5.32 -5.35
CA VAL A 14 3.96 -5.04 -6.65
C VAL A 14 2.73 -4.17 -6.38
N GLU A 15 2.72 -2.97 -6.95
CA GLU A 15 1.55 -2.09 -6.94
C GLU A 15 0.72 -2.37 -8.21
N PHE A 16 -0.55 -2.73 -8.04
CA PHE A 16 -1.49 -2.91 -9.13
C PHE A 16 -2.39 -1.68 -9.29
N ASP A 17 -2.76 -1.40 -10.53
CA ASP A 17 -3.70 -0.32 -10.88
C ASP A 17 -5.12 -0.62 -10.39
N ASP A 18 -5.50 -1.91 -10.39
CA ASP A 18 -6.80 -2.38 -9.94
C ASP A 18 -6.65 -3.31 -8.72
N LEU A 19 -7.51 -3.12 -7.73
CA LEU A 19 -7.59 -3.98 -6.55
C LEU A 19 -8.00 -5.41 -6.90
N ARG A 20 -8.80 -5.61 -7.95
CA ARG A 20 -9.23 -6.94 -8.42
C ARG A 20 -8.06 -7.75 -8.94
N ASP A 21 -7.18 -7.12 -9.71
CA ASP A 21 -5.95 -7.76 -10.20
C ASP A 21 -5.04 -8.18 -9.04
N ALA A 22 -4.98 -7.36 -7.98
CA ALA A 22 -4.23 -7.69 -6.77
C ALA A 22 -4.87 -8.84 -5.98
N ASP A 23 -6.20 -8.91 -5.91
CA ASP A 23 -6.95 -9.99 -5.24
C ASP A 23 -6.75 -11.32 -5.97
N ASP A 24 -6.90 -11.32 -7.30
CA ASP A 24 -6.66 -12.49 -8.16
C ASP A 24 -5.20 -12.96 -8.01
N ALA A 25 -4.23 -12.03 -8.01
CA ALA A 25 -2.82 -12.38 -7.83
C ALA A 25 -2.53 -13.01 -6.45
N VAL A 26 -3.12 -12.48 -5.37
CA VAL A 26 -3.00 -13.07 -4.03
C VAL A 26 -3.65 -14.46 -3.99
N TYR A 27 -4.86 -14.60 -4.54
CA TYR A 27 -5.59 -15.87 -4.56
C TYR A 27 -4.85 -16.95 -5.34
N GLU A 28 -4.30 -16.60 -6.51
CA GLU A 28 -3.66 -17.56 -7.40
C GLU A 28 -2.22 -17.87 -7.05
N LEU A 29 -1.46 -16.93 -6.49
CA LEU A 29 -0.01 -17.07 -6.30
C LEU A 29 0.39 -17.38 -4.86
N ASN A 30 -0.46 -17.09 -3.87
CA ASN A 30 -0.14 -17.37 -2.48
C ASN A 30 0.03 -18.88 -2.24
N GLY A 31 1.20 -19.29 -1.76
CA GLY A 31 1.52 -20.68 -1.45
C GLY A 31 1.86 -21.53 -2.67
N LYS A 32 1.93 -20.95 -3.88
CA LYS A 32 2.40 -21.67 -5.07
C LYS A 32 3.92 -21.72 -5.15
N ASP A 33 4.42 -22.70 -5.89
CA ASP A 33 5.83 -22.83 -6.20
C ASP A 33 6.16 -21.93 -7.40
N LEU A 34 6.98 -20.91 -7.17
CA LEU A 34 7.59 -20.09 -8.21
C LEU A 34 9.07 -20.43 -8.29
N CYS A 35 9.53 -20.84 -9.47
CA CYS A 35 10.94 -21.22 -9.70
C CYS A 35 11.48 -22.31 -8.75
N GLY A 36 10.60 -23.18 -8.23
CA GLY A 36 10.98 -24.27 -7.32
C GLY A 36 10.98 -23.89 -5.83
N GLU A 37 10.64 -22.65 -5.49
CA GLU A 37 10.47 -22.19 -4.12
C GLU A 37 9.02 -21.77 -3.85
N ARG A 38 8.51 -22.11 -2.67
CA ARG A 38 7.17 -21.70 -2.25
C ARG A 38 7.18 -20.21 -1.93
N VAL A 39 6.35 -19.45 -2.64
CA VAL A 39 6.17 -18.03 -2.38
C VAL A 39 4.96 -17.78 -1.49
N ILE A 40 5.05 -16.72 -0.69
CA ILE A 40 3.95 -16.21 0.13
C ILE A 40 3.56 -14.87 -0.48
N VAL A 41 2.29 -14.72 -0.82
CA VAL A 41 1.76 -13.50 -1.42
C VAL A 41 0.63 -13.02 -0.53
N GLU A 42 0.76 -11.81 -0.01
CA GLU A 42 -0.21 -11.20 0.90
C GLU A 42 -0.45 -9.74 0.51
N HIS A 43 -1.63 -9.22 0.84
CA HIS A 43 -1.89 -7.79 0.70
C HIS A 43 -0.98 -7.01 1.64
N ALA A 44 -0.08 -6.23 1.07
CA ALA A 44 0.83 -5.38 1.83
C ALA A 44 0.03 -4.39 2.70
N ARG A 45 0.27 -4.41 4.01
CA ARG A 45 -0.25 -3.42 4.96
C ARG A 45 0.91 -2.53 5.40
N GLY A 46 1.22 -1.50 4.60
CA GLY A 46 2.36 -0.59 4.80
C GLY A 46 2.05 0.84 4.35
N PRO A 47 2.76 1.87 4.83
CA PRO A 47 2.24 3.22 4.97
C PRO A 47 1.87 3.79 3.62
N ARG A 48 0.59 4.14 3.49
CA ARG A 48 0.08 4.95 2.38
C ARG A 48 1.01 6.15 2.27
N ARG A 49 1.68 6.26 1.12
CA ARG A 49 2.34 7.45 0.56
C ARG A 49 2.54 8.56 1.59
N ASP A 50 3.77 8.72 2.05
CA ASP A 50 4.21 10.03 2.52
C ASP A 50 3.84 11.06 1.44
N GLY A 51 2.87 11.92 1.74
CA GLY A 51 2.37 12.94 0.81
C GLY A 51 0.85 12.99 0.66
N SER A 52 0.23 13.84 1.47
CA SER A 52 -1.04 14.53 1.17
C SER A 52 -2.35 13.88 1.60
N TYR A 53 -2.58 13.83 2.92
CA TYR A 53 -3.86 14.33 3.46
C TYR A 53 -3.60 15.33 4.60
N GLY A 54 -2.87 16.39 4.28
CA GLY A 54 -2.99 17.63 5.03
C GLY A 54 -4.33 18.26 4.70
N SER A 55 -5.34 18.11 5.57
CA SER A 55 -6.29 19.17 5.94
C SER A 55 -7.35 18.57 6.87
N GLY A 56 -7.28 18.92 8.16
CA GLY A 56 -8.27 18.46 9.13
C GLY A 56 -8.08 18.91 10.56
N ARG A 57 -7.05 19.71 10.87
CA ARG A 57 -6.93 20.39 12.17
C ARG A 57 -6.63 21.88 11.97
N SER A 58 -7.52 22.56 11.26
CA SER A 58 -7.65 24.01 11.31
C SER A 58 -9.08 24.34 11.75
N GLY A 59 -9.22 25.01 12.90
CA GLY A 59 -10.48 25.26 13.60
C GLY A 59 -10.54 24.41 14.88
N TYR A 60 -10.36 24.92 16.09
CA TYR A 60 -10.89 26.16 16.63
C TYR A 60 -9.97 26.69 17.74
N GLY A 61 -9.09 27.63 17.41
CA GLY A 61 -8.41 28.47 18.38
C GLY A 61 -9.10 29.83 18.40
N TYR A 62 -10.19 29.96 19.17
CA TYR A 62 -10.78 31.26 19.48
C TYR A 62 -9.80 32.07 20.33
N ARG A 63 -8.79 32.65 19.69
CA ARG A 63 -8.01 33.76 20.21
C ARG A 63 -8.35 34.97 19.36
N ARG A 64 -9.51 35.58 19.63
CA ARG A 64 -9.82 36.91 19.13
C ARG A 64 -10.41 37.76 20.24
N SER A 65 -9.68 38.86 20.49
CA SER A 65 -10.11 40.13 21.08
C SER A 65 -10.65 40.07 22.51
N GLY A 66 -10.11 40.79 23.51
CA GLY A 66 -9.54 42.13 23.42
C GLY A 66 -10.59 43.17 23.78
N ARG A 67 -10.91 43.30 25.07
CA ARG A 67 -11.23 44.52 25.82
C ARG A 67 -11.56 44.17 27.27
#